data_AF-A0A1Z9CAN4-F1
#
_entry.id   AF-A0A1Z9CAN4-F1
#
_cell.length_a   1.000
_cell.length_b   1.000
_cell.length_c   1.000
_cell.angle_alpha   90.00
_cell.angle_beta   90.00
_cell.angle_gamma   90.00
#
_symmetry.space_group_name_H-M   'P 1'
#
loop_
_entity.id
_entity.type
_entity.pdbx_description
1 polymer ?
#
loop_
_entity_poly.entity_id
_entity_poly.type
_entity_poly.pdbx_seq_one_letter_code
_entity_poly.pdbx_strand_id
1 'polypeptide(L)'
;MIRYKKILKSNPKLQDASLLILRLLPSYYMVMNHGWKKIVNPQKWERYGNFFTKYFGDFIDFANTPLGFMASFSESICALMVLIGVFTQPASVLLAFTMLVAAMHHITGTGSPENAWVFFSIYTAIALAGPGKYSLDFLLFLKDENK
;
A
#
# COMPACT_ATOMS: atom_id res chain seq x y z
N MET A 1 -19.88 -29.32 16.89
CA MET A 1 -18.59 -28.63 17.13
C MET A 1 -17.45 -29.05 16.19
N ILE A 2 -17.25 -30.35 15.90
CA ILE A 2 -16.13 -30.86 15.06
C ILE A 2 -16.14 -30.29 13.62
N ARG A 3 -17.31 -30.12 12.99
CA ARG A 3 -17.43 -29.55 11.63
C ARG A 3 -16.98 -28.07 11.53
N TYR A 4 -17.21 -27.26 12.57
CA TYR A 4 -16.84 -25.83 12.56
C TYR A 4 -15.32 -25.63 12.60
N LYS A 5 -14.60 -26.44 13.39
CA LYS A 5 -13.12 -26.42 13.41
C LYS A 5 -12.50 -26.71 12.04
N LYS A 6 -13.15 -27.54 11.21
CA LYS A 6 -12.69 -27.84 9.85
C LYS A 6 -12.84 -26.63 8.91
N ILE A 7 -13.83 -25.77 9.13
CA ILE A 7 -14.05 -24.52 8.39
C ILE A 7 -13.00 -23.47 8.78
N LEU A 8 -12.66 -23.40 10.08
CA LEU A 8 -11.67 -22.44 10.58
C LEU A 8 -10.22 -22.80 10.21
N LYS A 9 -9.96 -24.05 9.80
CA LYS A 9 -8.61 -24.49 9.45
C LYS A 9 -8.19 -23.87 8.11
N SER A 10 -7.11 -23.12 8.12
CA SER A 10 -6.59 -22.45 6.92
C SER A 10 -6.15 -23.47 5.87
N ASN A 11 -6.53 -23.21 4.61
CA ASN A 11 -6.05 -23.95 3.46
C ASN A 11 -4.97 -23.13 2.74
N PRO A 12 -3.73 -23.63 2.62
CA PRO A 12 -2.63 -22.89 2.00
C PRO A 12 -2.94 -22.36 0.59
N LYS A 13 -3.64 -23.14 -0.24
CA LYS A 13 -4.04 -22.69 -1.58
C LYS A 13 -5.00 -21.51 -1.54
N LEU A 14 -5.92 -21.51 -0.57
CA LEU A 14 -6.84 -20.39 -0.38
C LEU A 14 -6.12 -19.18 0.22
N GLN A 15 -5.08 -19.38 1.04
CA GLN A 15 -4.25 -18.28 1.55
C GLN A 15 -3.53 -17.54 0.42
N ASP A 16 -2.91 -18.27 -0.52
CA ASP A 16 -2.26 -17.66 -1.69
C ASP A 16 -3.26 -16.91 -2.59
N ALA A 17 -4.45 -17.49 -2.80
CA ALA A 17 -5.52 -16.83 -3.54
C ALA A 17 -6.02 -15.56 -2.80
N SER A 18 -6.08 -15.59 -1.47
CA SER A 18 -6.46 -14.43 -0.65
C SER A 18 -5.46 -13.29 -0.81
N LEU A 19 -4.15 -13.59 -0.78
CA LEU A 19 -3.10 -12.61 -1.00
C LEU A 19 -3.13 -12.03 -2.41
N LEU A 20 -3.44 -12.85 -3.43
CA LEU A 20 -3.64 -12.34 -4.79
C LEU A 20 -4.79 -11.33 -4.86
N ILE A 21 -5.94 -11.64 -4.24
CA ILE A 21 -7.10 -10.73 -4.21
C ILE A 21 -6.76 -9.44 -3.47
N LEU A 22 -6.10 -9.53 -2.31
CA LEU A 22 -5.65 -8.37 -1.53
C LEU A 22 -4.65 -7.50 -2.29
N ARG A 23 -3.85 -8.07 -3.20
CA ARG A 23 -2.97 -7.29 -4.06
C ARG A 23 -3.72 -6.63 -5.21
N LEU A 24 -4.53 -7.37 -5.96
CA LEU A 24 -5.09 -6.90 -7.24
C LEU A 24 -6.04 -5.71 -7.09
N LEU A 25 -7.17 -5.88 -6.41
CA LEU A 25 -8.23 -4.86 -6.37
C LEU A 25 -7.76 -3.59 -5.63
N PRO A 26 -7.19 -3.67 -4.42
CA PRO A 26 -6.76 -2.48 -3.70
C PRO A 26 -5.67 -1.72 -4.43
N SER A 27 -4.69 -2.42 -5.01
CA SER A 27 -3.61 -1.76 -5.76
C SER A 27 -4.11 -1.14 -7.05
N TYR A 28 -5.04 -1.77 -7.77
CA TYR A 28 -5.65 -1.19 -8.96
C TYR A 28 -6.34 0.14 -8.63
N TYR A 29 -7.19 0.16 -7.60
CA TYR A 29 -7.86 1.39 -7.20
C TYR A 29 -6.90 2.42 -6.61
N MET A 30 -5.83 2.00 -5.93
CA MET A 30 -4.78 2.90 -5.46
C MET A 30 -4.14 3.65 -6.64
N VAL A 31 -3.77 2.94 -7.71
CA VAL A 31 -3.22 3.58 -8.92
C VAL A 31 -4.25 4.51 -9.56
N MET A 32 -5.45 4.01 -9.84
CA MET A 32 -6.43 4.74 -10.66
C MET A 32 -7.06 5.95 -9.95
N ASN A 33 -7.36 5.81 -8.67
CA ASN A 33 -8.11 6.82 -7.93
C ASN A 33 -7.21 7.74 -7.09
N HIS A 34 -5.99 7.31 -6.76
CA HIS A 34 -5.10 8.06 -5.86
C HIS A 34 -3.77 8.41 -6.55
N GLY A 35 -3.02 7.43 -7.03
CA GLY A 35 -1.64 7.63 -7.51
C GLY A 35 -1.51 8.32 -8.86
N TRP A 36 -2.30 7.93 -9.86
CA TRP A 36 -2.08 8.35 -11.25
C TRP A 36 -2.12 9.87 -11.40
N LYS A 37 -3.18 10.51 -10.89
CA LYS A 37 -3.30 11.97 -10.94
C LYS A 37 -2.21 12.67 -10.11
N LYS A 38 -1.62 12.04 -9.10
CA LYS A 38 -0.55 12.66 -8.30
C LYS A 38 0.80 12.61 -9.01
N ILE A 39 1.16 11.46 -9.59
CA ILE A 39 2.48 11.30 -10.22
C ILE A 39 2.63 12.14 -11.50
N VAL A 40 1.56 12.28 -12.28
CA VAL A 40 1.58 13.08 -13.53
C VAL A 40 1.39 14.58 -13.31
N ASN A 41 1.22 15.05 -12.07
CA ASN A 41 1.08 16.48 -11.73
C ASN A 41 2.11 16.91 -10.67
N PRO A 42 3.40 17.05 -11.02
CA PRO A 42 4.46 17.41 -10.08
C PRO A 42 4.24 18.72 -9.33
N GLN A 43 3.48 19.65 -9.91
CA GLN A 43 3.14 20.94 -9.30
C GLN A 43 2.32 20.78 -8.01
N LYS A 44 1.72 19.60 -7.76
CA LYS A 44 0.96 19.30 -6.55
C LYS A 44 1.77 18.59 -5.48
N TRP A 45 3.02 18.20 -5.74
CA TRP A 45 3.81 17.44 -4.78
C TRP A 45 4.06 18.22 -3.50
N GLU A 46 4.38 19.52 -3.58
CA GLU A 46 4.51 20.37 -2.40
C GLU A 46 3.29 20.27 -1.47
N ARG A 47 2.08 20.36 -2.02
CA ARG A 47 0.84 20.18 -1.27
C ARG A 47 0.74 18.81 -0.60
N TYR A 48 1.10 17.73 -1.29
CA TYR A 48 1.02 16.39 -0.72
C TYR A 48 2.05 16.15 0.37
N GLY A 49 3.27 16.69 0.24
CA GLY A 49 4.26 16.60 1.31
C GLY A 49 3.86 17.43 2.53
N ASN A 50 3.18 18.56 2.33
CA ASN A 50 2.62 19.36 3.42
C ASN A 50 1.66 18.55 4.32
N PHE A 51 1.03 17.49 3.79
CA PHE A 51 0.17 16.64 4.61
C PHE A 51 0.91 15.96 5.75
N PHE A 52 2.22 15.74 5.61
CA PHE A 52 3.10 15.19 6.63
C PHE A 52 3.88 16.27 7.39
N THR A 53 4.52 17.19 6.66
CA THR A 53 5.44 18.17 7.27
C THR A 53 4.74 19.17 8.18
N LYS A 54 3.43 19.44 7.96
CA LYS A 54 2.63 20.32 8.84
C LYS A 54 2.68 19.92 10.32
N TYR A 55 2.97 18.66 10.64
CA TYR A 55 3.09 18.17 12.02
C TYR A 55 4.45 18.49 12.67
N PHE A 56 5.42 18.96 11.89
CA PHE A 56 6.77 19.33 12.32
C PHE A 56 7.03 20.85 12.19
N GLY A 57 6.02 21.61 11.75
CA GLY A 57 6.13 23.04 11.46
C GLY A 57 7.12 23.35 10.34
N ASP A 58 7.51 24.62 10.27
CA ASP A 58 8.32 25.17 9.17
C ASP A 58 9.76 24.58 9.11
N PHE A 59 10.17 23.81 10.12
CA PHE A 59 11.52 23.21 10.21
C PHE A 59 11.86 22.29 9.02
N ILE A 60 10.85 21.64 8.42
CA ILE A 60 11.04 20.70 7.31
C ILE A 60 10.23 21.06 6.06
N ASP A 61 9.84 22.32 5.88
CA ASP A 61 9.07 22.73 4.70
C ASP A 61 9.82 22.52 3.37
N PHE A 62 11.15 22.60 3.38
CA PHE A 62 11.97 22.25 2.23
C PHE A 62 11.75 20.79 1.76
N ALA A 63 11.25 19.92 2.64
CA ALA A 63 10.96 18.53 2.35
C ALA A 63 9.56 18.30 1.75
N ASN A 64 8.73 19.35 1.61
CA ASN A 64 7.38 19.25 1.06
C ASN A 64 7.36 18.60 -0.33
N THR A 65 8.14 19.13 -1.27
CA THR A 65 8.20 18.58 -2.63
C THR A 65 8.74 17.14 -2.67
N PRO A 66 9.90 16.80 -2.07
CA PRO A 66 10.40 15.42 -2.12
C PRO A 66 9.51 14.42 -1.39
N LEU A 67 8.90 14.77 -0.25
CA LEU A 67 7.95 13.88 0.43
C LEU A 67 6.63 13.73 -0.33
N GLY A 68 6.18 14.78 -1.00
CA GLY A 68 5.04 14.73 -1.90
C GLY A 68 5.28 13.87 -3.14
N PHE A 69 6.49 13.90 -3.69
CA PHE A 69 6.92 12.94 -4.70
C PHE A 69 6.86 11.52 -4.16
N MET A 70 7.41 11.26 -2.96
CA MET A 70 7.38 9.93 -2.34
C MET A 70 5.96 9.41 -2.15
N ALA A 71 5.02 10.25 -1.69
CA ALA A 71 3.61 9.88 -1.60
C ALA A 71 3.03 9.55 -3.00
N SER A 72 3.34 10.36 -4.01
CA SER A 72 2.87 10.17 -5.38
C SER A 72 3.45 8.90 -6.02
N PHE A 73 4.74 8.63 -5.80
CA PHE A 73 5.45 7.44 -6.26
C PHE A 73 4.90 6.19 -5.57
N SER A 74 4.68 6.26 -4.26
CA SER A 74 4.11 5.17 -3.49
C SER A 74 2.71 4.79 -3.99
N GLU A 75 1.81 5.75 -4.13
CA GLU A 75 0.44 5.49 -4.56
C GLU A 75 0.31 5.09 -6.05
N SER A 76 1.36 5.29 -6.86
CA SER A 76 1.37 4.94 -8.28
C SER A 76 2.29 3.74 -8.56
N ILE A 77 3.58 3.95 -8.59
CA ILE A 77 4.57 2.95 -8.97
C ILE A 77 4.62 1.80 -7.96
N CYS A 78 4.69 2.09 -6.64
CA CYS A 78 4.66 1.02 -5.65
C CYS A 78 3.34 0.25 -5.66
N ALA A 79 2.20 0.92 -5.91
CA ALA A 79 0.92 0.24 -6.08
C ALA A 79 0.93 -0.69 -7.30
N LEU A 80 1.48 -0.25 -8.45
CA LEU A 80 1.65 -1.13 -9.62
C LEU A 80 2.57 -2.32 -9.32
N MET A 81 3.65 -2.10 -8.57
CA MET A 81 4.56 -3.14 -8.14
C MET A 81 3.86 -4.18 -7.26
N VAL A 82 3.05 -3.75 -6.28
CA VAL A 82 2.23 -4.66 -5.46
C VAL A 82 1.17 -5.40 -6.28
N LEU A 83 0.51 -4.71 -7.22
CA LEU A 83 -0.49 -5.29 -8.13
C LEU A 83 0.09 -6.48 -8.91
N ILE A 84 1.26 -6.27 -9.53
CA ILE A 84 1.95 -7.31 -10.31
C ILE A 84 2.61 -8.34 -9.36
N GLY A 85 2.99 -7.90 -8.16
CA GLY A 85 3.67 -8.71 -7.16
C GLY A 85 5.18 -8.75 -7.34
N VAL A 86 5.81 -7.61 -7.59
CA VAL A 86 7.27 -7.46 -7.62
C VAL A 86 7.70 -6.48 -6.54
N PHE A 87 8.76 -6.80 -5.78
CA PHE A 87 9.18 -6.07 -4.57
C PHE A 87 8.00 -5.78 -3.63
N THR A 88 7.11 -6.75 -3.47
CA THR A 88 5.78 -6.58 -2.88
C THR A 88 5.86 -6.05 -1.45
N GLN A 89 6.71 -6.63 -0.59
CA GLN A 89 6.81 -6.22 0.82
C GLN A 89 7.32 -4.79 0.99
N PRO A 90 8.50 -4.41 0.46
CA PRO A 90 8.98 -3.02 0.61
C PRO A 90 8.05 -2.00 -0.05
N ALA A 91 7.44 -2.31 -1.20
CA ALA A 91 6.44 -1.45 -1.83
C ALA A 91 5.18 -1.28 -0.95
N SER A 92 4.72 -2.35 -0.30
CA SER A 92 3.58 -2.31 0.62
C SER A 92 3.88 -1.50 1.89
N VAL A 93 5.11 -1.52 2.39
CA VAL A 93 5.51 -0.68 3.53
C VAL A 93 5.41 0.80 3.20
N LEU A 94 5.89 1.21 2.02
CA LEU A 94 5.77 2.61 1.57
C LEU A 94 4.30 3.03 1.40
N LEU A 95 3.48 2.14 0.83
CA LEU A 95 2.04 2.37 0.68
C LEU A 95 1.32 2.48 2.02
N ALA A 96 1.60 1.57 2.95
CA ALA A 96 1.06 1.64 4.30
C ALA A 96 1.46 2.97 4.96
N PHE A 97 2.74 3.35 4.92
CA PHE A 97 3.16 4.64 5.48
C PHE A 97 2.44 5.84 4.84
N THR A 98 2.31 5.86 3.51
CA THR A 98 1.60 6.94 2.80
C THR A 98 0.12 7.02 3.22
N MET A 99 -0.54 5.87 3.37
CA MET A 99 -1.93 5.79 3.81
C MET A 99 -2.12 6.17 5.28
N LEU A 100 -1.15 5.88 6.13
CA LEU A 100 -1.14 6.36 7.52
C LEU A 100 -1.10 7.90 7.55
N VAL A 101 -0.19 8.52 6.79
CA VAL A 101 -0.13 9.98 6.67
C VAL A 101 -1.43 10.56 6.14
N ALA A 102 -2.01 9.96 5.09
CA ALA A 102 -3.29 10.39 4.54
C ALA A 102 -4.43 10.29 5.57
N ALA A 103 -4.50 9.20 6.34
CA ALA A 103 -5.50 9.01 7.38
C ALA A 103 -5.37 10.09 8.48
N MET A 104 -4.15 10.36 8.96
CA MET A 104 -3.90 11.41 9.95
C MET A 104 -4.26 12.80 9.42
N HIS A 105 -3.95 13.08 8.16
CA HIS A 105 -4.33 14.32 7.50
C HIS A 105 -5.86 14.50 7.46
N HIS A 106 -6.61 13.46 7.10
CA HIS A 106 -8.07 13.50 7.02
C HIS A 106 -8.74 13.63 8.39
N ILE A 107 -8.25 12.94 9.43
CA ILE A 107 -8.74 13.08 10.82
C ILE A 107 -8.69 14.55 11.29
N THR A 108 -7.61 15.26 10.91
CA THR A 108 -7.29 16.58 11.47
C THR A 108 -7.68 17.76 10.57
N GLY A 109 -8.20 17.51 9.36
CA GLY A 109 -8.30 18.59 8.37
C GLY A 109 -9.45 18.50 7.38
N THR A 110 -9.71 17.34 6.76
CA THR A 110 -10.65 17.27 5.64
C THR A 110 -11.32 15.90 5.53
N GLY A 111 -12.65 15.82 5.51
CA GLY A 111 -13.38 14.61 5.12
C GLY A 111 -13.18 13.37 6.01
N SER A 112 -13.52 12.20 5.48
CA SER A 112 -13.44 10.92 6.22
C SER A 112 -12.08 10.23 6.02
N PRO A 113 -11.39 9.81 7.09
CA PRO A 113 -10.15 9.03 7.01
C PRO A 113 -10.37 7.54 6.70
N GLU A 114 -11.63 7.10 6.59
CA GLU A 114 -12.00 5.68 6.48
C GLU A 114 -11.28 4.95 5.34
N ASN A 115 -11.31 5.52 4.12
CA ASN A 115 -10.65 4.90 2.96
C ASN A 115 -9.13 4.77 3.18
N ALA A 116 -8.50 5.78 3.76
CA ALA A 116 -7.06 5.73 4.05
C ALA A 116 -6.74 4.65 5.10
N TRP A 117 -7.57 4.49 6.13
CA TRP A 117 -7.42 3.40 7.11
C TRP A 117 -7.64 2.02 6.53
N VAL A 118 -8.63 1.86 5.63
CA VAL A 118 -8.86 0.59 4.92
C VAL A 118 -7.62 0.22 4.10
N PHE A 119 -7.12 1.14 3.27
CA PHE A 119 -5.90 0.87 2.48
C PHE A 119 -4.67 0.66 3.37
N PHE A 120 -4.50 1.42 4.45
CA PHE A 120 -3.44 1.21 5.44
C PHE A 120 -3.46 -0.23 5.97
N SER A 121 -4.64 -0.73 6.38
CA SER A 121 -4.78 -2.08 6.92
C SER A 121 -4.41 -3.16 5.88
N ILE A 122 -4.83 -2.96 4.63
CA ILE A 122 -4.56 -3.89 3.53
C ILE A 122 -3.06 -3.96 3.24
N TYR A 123 -2.40 -2.81 3.02
CA TYR A 123 -0.98 -2.81 2.69
C TYR A 123 -0.10 -3.24 3.87
N THR A 124 -0.53 -2.97 5.10
CA THR A 124 0.14 -3.53 6.29
C THR A 124 0.02 -5.06 6.31
N ALA A 125 -1.16 -5.61 6.03
CA ALA A 125 -1.35 -7.06 5.94
C ALA A 125 -0.47 -7.69 4.85
N ILE A 126 -0.37 -7.06 3.67
CA ILE A 126 0.50 -7.54 2.59
C ILE A 126 1.98 -7.44 2.96
N ALA A 127 2.41 -6.33 3.58
CA ALA A 127 3.78 -6.15 4.02
C ALA A 127 4.23 -7.25 4.99
N LEU A 128 3.33 -7.67 5.89
CA LEU A 128 3.59 -8.71 6.89
C LEU A 128 3.46 -10.14 6.32
N ALA A 129 2.42 -10.39 5.52
CA ALA A 129 2.13 -11.73 5.00
C ALA A 129 3.01 -12.12 3.81
N GLY A 130 3.55 -11.14 3.08
CA GLY A 130 4.39 -11.36 1.92
C GLY A 130 3.61 -11.45 0.59
N PRO A 131 4.31 -11.82 -0.49
CA PRO A 131 3.81 -11.66 -1.85
C PRO A 131 2.81 -12.76 -2.28
N GLY A 132 2.83 -13.92 -1.62
CA GLY A 132 2.05 -15.10 -2.00
C GLY A 132 2.52 -15.76 -3.30
N LYS A 133 2.10 -17.00 -3.54
CA LYS A 133 2.59 -17.84 -4.65
C LYS A 133 2.30 -17.29 -6.07
N TYR A 134 1.24 -16.50 -6.23
CA TYR A 134 0.82 -15.93 -7.50
C TYR A 134 1.46 -14.55 -7.77
N SER A 135 2.67 -14.32 -7.28
CA SER A 135 3.42 -13.07 -7.45
C SER A 135 4.63 -13.30 -8.36
N LEU A 136 5.14 -12.23 -8.96
CA LEU A 136 6.43 -12.29 -9.64
C LEU A 136 7.58 -12.51 -8.66
N ASP A 137 7.51 -11.97 -7.45
CA ASP A 137 8.50 -12.22 -6.40
C ASP A 137 8.64 -13.72 -6.12
N PHE A 138 7.51 -14.43 -6.02
CA PHE A 138 7.55 -15.88 -5.86
C PHE A 138 8.17 -16.56 -7.07
N LEU A 139 7.73 -16.20 -8.28
CA LEU A 139 8.23 -16.82 -9.51
C LEU A 139 9.72 -16.59 -9.74
N LEU A 140 10.22 -15.39 -9.44
CA LEU A 140 11.57 -14.93 -9.74
C LEU A 140 12.58 -15.25 -8.62
N PHE A 141 12.15 -15.23 -7.36
CA PHE A 141 13.06 -15.32 -6.22
C PHE A 141 12.78 -16.48 -5.27
N LEU A 142 11.54 -16.97 -5.15
CA LEU A 142 11.18 -17.95 -4.10
C LEU A 142 10.82 -19.34 -4.63
N LYS A 143 10.65 -19.51 -5.95
CA LYS A 143 10.17 -20.76 -6.54
C LYS A 143 11.16 -21.91 -6.36
N ASP A 144 12.45 -21.64 -6.48
CA ASP A 144 13.49 -22.66 -6.37
C ASP A 144 13.87 -22.97 -4.93
N GLU A 145 13.59 -22.08 -3.97
CA GLU A 145 13.76 -22.32 -2.53
C GLU A 145 12.65 -23.18 -1.90
N ASN A 146 11.51 -23.33 -2.58
CA ASN A 146 10.34 -24.08 -2.10
C ASN A 146 10.18 -25.48 -2.75
N LYS A 147 11.24 -26.02 -3.36
CA LYS A 147 11.32 -27.44 -3.77
C LYS A 147 11.88 -28.30 -2.64
#